data_AF-A0A6C2UJE6-F1
#
_entry.id   AF-A0A6C2UJE6-F1
#
_cell.length_a   1.000
_cell.length_b   1.000
_cell.length_c   1.000
_cell.angle_alpha   90.00
_cell.angle_beta   90.00
_cell.angle_gamma   90.00
#
_symmetry.space_group_name_H-M   'P 1'
#
loop_
_entity.id
_entity.type
_entity.pdbx_description
1 polymer ?
#
loop_
_entity_poly.entity_id
_entity_poly.type
_entity_poly.pdbx_seq_one_letter_code
_entity_poly.pdbx_strand_id
1 'polypeptide(L)' 'MNLLISILFWVGIVFLVDGSCGLLLQEKWKKMAAGLNIQRIALIEIGVAFALLAGHYSLRCWGAG' A
#
# COMPACT_ATOMS: atom_id res chain seq x y z
N MET A 1 -12.91 -18.38 -2.27
CA MET A 1 -12.29 -17.39 -3.20
C MET A 1 -12.57 -15.94 -2.80
N ASN A 2 -13.80 -15.56 -2.43
CA ASN A 2 -14.12 -14.16 -2.06
C ASN A 2 -13.36 -13.58 -0.85
N LEU A 3 -13.01 -14.42 0.14
CA LEU A 3 -12.37 -13.93 1.37
C LEU A 3 -10.92 -13.49 1.13
N LEU A 4 -10.14 -14.27 0.35
CA LEU A 4 -8.78 -13.89 -0.06
C LEU A 4 -8.76 -12.62 -0.93
N ILE A 5 -9.71 -12.51 -1.85
CA ILE A 5 -9.88 -11.33 -2.71
C ILE A 5 -10.19 -10.09 -1.84
N SER A 6 -11.10 -10.21 -0.87
CA SER A 6 -11.38 -9.12 0.08
C SER A 6 -10.15 -8.75 0.93
N ILE A 7 -9.39 -9.73 1.40
CA ILE A 7 -8.16 -9.47 2.17
C ILE A 7 -7.15 -8.70 1.31
N LEU A 8 -6.91 -9.10 0.06
CA LEU A 8 -6.01 -8.37 -0.85
C LEU A 8 -6.42 -6.91 -1.01
N PHE A 9 -7.72 -6.66 -1.18
CA PHE A 9 -8.24 -5.31 -1.30
C PHE A 9 -7.96 -4.48 -0.05
N TRP A 10 -8.33 -4.99 1.13
CA TRP A 10 -8.14 -4.28 2.39
C TRP A 10 -6.67 -4.07 2.75
N VAL A 11 -5.79 -5.06 2.50
CA VAL A 11 -4.35 -4.92 2.68
C VAL A 11 -3.79 -3.82 1.77
N GLY A 12 -4.21 -3.80 0.50
CA GLY A 12 -3.83 -2.73 -0.43
C GLY A 12 -4.25 -1.35 0.06
N ILE A 13 -5.48 -1.20 0.57
CA ILE A 13 -5.96 0.07 1.14
C ILE A 13 -5.16 0.48 2.37
N VAL A 14 -4.88 -0.43 3.30
CA VAL A 14 -4.10 -0.14 4.51
C VAL A 14 -2.70 0.34 4.16
N PHE A 15 -2.00 -0.34 3.23
CA PHE A 15 -0.67 0.08 2.78
C PHE A 15 -0.70 1.45 2.08
N LEU A 16 -1.77 1.75 1.34
CA LEU A 16 -1.92 3.05 0.69
C LEU A 16 -2.08 4.17 1.73
N VAL A 17 -2.89 3.93 2.77
CA VAL A 17 -3.10 4.87 3.87
C VAL A 17 -1.82 5.07 4.67
N ASP A 18 -1.12 3.98 5.01
CA ASP A 18 0.12 4.02 5.78
C ASP A 18 1.25 4.74 5.03
N GLY A 19 1.48 4.39 3.76
CA GLY A 19 2.45 5.10 2.93
C GLY A 19 2.08 6.57 2.69
N SER A 20 0.79 6.90 2.57
CA SER A 20 0.34 8.29 2.48
C SER A 20 0.59 9.06 3.79
N CYS A 21 0.36 8.44 4.94
CA CYS A 21 0.72 9.01 6.26
C CYS A 21 2.23 9.18 6.40
N GLY A 22 3.03 8.23 5.90
CA GLY A 22 4.49 8.31 5.86
C GLY A 22 5.00 9.50 5.05
N LEU A 23 4.35 9.80 3.91
CA LEU A 23 4.65 10.99 3.10
C LEU A 23 4.15 12.28 3.75
N LEU A 24 2.91 12.33 4.23
CA LEU A 24 2.33 13.53 4.85
C LEU A 24 3.07 13.96 6.12
N LEU A 25 3.55 12.99 6.90
CA LEU A 25 4.29 13.24 8.14
C LEU A 25 5.80 13.10 7.95
N GLN A 26 6.31 13.13 6.70
CA GLN A 26 7.71 12.91 6.37
C GLN A 26 8.65 13.77 7.23
N GLU A 27 8.33 15.04 7.47
CA GLU A 27 9.16 15.93 8.29
C GLU A 27 9.23 15.49 9.77
N LYS A 28 8.15 14.96 10.32
CA LYS A 28 8.12 14.43 11.70
C LYS A 28 8.89 13.11 11.78
N TRP A 29 8.70 12.23 10.80
CA TRP A 29 9.41 10.96 10.72
C TRP A 29 10.90 11.13 10.47
N LYS A 30 11.31 12.09 9.64
CA LYS A 30 12.71 12.41 9.37
C LYS A 30 13.45 12.89 10.63
N LYS A 31 12.75 13.57 11.55
CA LYS A 31 13.29 13.98 12.85
C LYS A 31 13.41 12.82 13.84
N MET A 32 12.51 11.83 13.79
CA MET A 32 12.57 10.64 14.65
C MET A 32 13.52 9.55 14.15
N ALA A 33 13.52 9.29 12.84
CA ALA A 33 14.31 8.27 12.18
C ALA A 33 15.49 8.93 11.45
N ALA A 34 16.43 9.48 12.23
CA ALA A 34 17.63 10.12 11.70
C ALA A 34 18.43 9.13 10.82
N GLY A 35 18.42 9.37 9.50
CA GLY A 35 19.17 8.57 8.50
C GLY A 35 18.31 7.67 7.59
N LEU A 36 17.02 7.49 7.88
CA LEU A 36 16.13 6.69 7.04
C LEU A 36 15.41 7.57 6.01
N ASN A 37 15.45 7.16 4.74
CA ASN A 37 14.72 7.83 3.67
C ASN A 37 13.25 7.38 3.65
N ILE A 38 12.48 7.90 4.61
CA ILE A 38 11.04 7.60 4.81
C ILE A 38 10.24 7.81 3.53
N GLN A 39 10.57 8.85 2.74
CA GLN A 39 9.90 9.11 1.46
C GLN A 39 10.07 7.96 0.48
N ARG A 40 11.27 7.39 0.39
CA ARG A 40 11.54 6.26 -0.51
C ARG A 40 10.78 5.01 -0.05
N ILE A 41 10.71 4.76 1.25
CA ILE A 41 9.97 3.63 1.82
C ILE A 41 8.47 3.78 1.57
N ALA A 42 7.92 4.95 1.87
CA ALA A 42 6.52 5.26 1.64
C ALA A 42 6.13 5.15 0.16
N LEU A 43 7.00 5.56 -0.77
CA LEU A 43 6.79 5.37 -2.21
C LEU A 43 6.77 3.89 -2.60
N ILE A 44 7.64 3.07 -1.99
CA ILE A 44 7.64 1.62 -2.21
C ILE A 44 6.34 1.00 -1.68
N GLU A 45 5.91 1.37 -0.48
CA GLU A 45 4.65 0.89 0.13
C GLU A 45 3.43 1.25 -0.72
N ILE A 46 3.35 2.49 -1.20
CA ILE A 46 2.29 2.93 -2.11
C ILE A 46 2.34 2.15 -3.43
N GLY A 47 3.54 1.93 -3.98
CA GLY A 47 3.72 1.11 -5.18
C GLY A 47 3.23 -0.34 -5.01
N VAL A 48 3.55 -0.96 -3.87
CA VAL A 48 3.07 -2.30 -3.50
C VAL A 48 1.56 -2.31 -3.30
N ALA A 49 0.98 -1.29 -2.66
CA ALA A 49 -0.46 -1.14 -2.51
C ALA A 49 -1.18 -1.10 -3.88
N PHE A 50 -0.66 -0.32 -4.83
CA PHE A 50 -1.19 -0.28 -6.18
C PHE A 50 -1.09 -1.63 -6.88
N ALA A 51 0.02 -2.34 -6.74
CA ALA A 51 0.19 -3.67 -7.31
C ALA A 51 -0.81 -4.70 -6.72
N LEU A 52 -1.06 -4.64 -5.40
CA LEU A 52 -2.04 -5.48 -4.72
C LEU A 52 -3.47 -5.18 -5.17
N LEU A 53 -3.83 -3.91 -5.32
CA LEU A 53 -5.15 -3.50 -5.82
C LEU A 53 -5.35 -3.89 -7.30
N ALA A 54 -4.31 -3.74 -8.13
CA ALA A 54 -4.33 -4.19 -9.51
C ALA A 54 -4.46 -5.72 -9.60
N GLY A 55 -3.71 -6.46 -8.77
CA GLY A 55 -3.82 -7.91 -8.66
C GLY A 55 -5.22 -8.36 -8.21
N HIS A 56 -5.80 -7.68 -7.23
CA HIS A 56 -7.19 -7.89 -6.82
C HIS A 56 -8.17 -7.69 -7.98
N TYR A 57 -8.02 -6.60 -8.75
CA TYR A 57 -8.88 -6.33 -9.90
C TYR A 57 -8.75 -7.40 -10.97
N SER A 58 -7.53 -7.79 -11.33
CA SER A 58 -7.27 -8.85 -12.31
C SER A 58 -7.84 -10.19 -11.88
N LEU A 59 -7.65 -10.59 -10.61
CA LEU A 59 -8.19 -11.84 -10.06
C LEU A 59 -9.73 -11.84 -10.01
N ARG A 60 -10.33 -10.69 -9.67
CA ARG A 60 -11.79 -10.52 -9.68
C ARG A 60 -12.36 -10.59 -11.09
N CYS A 61 -11.67 -10.02 -12.08
CA CYS A 61 -12.06 -10.07 -13.48
C CYS A 61 -11.97 -11.50 -14.04
N TRP A 62 -10.93 -12.25 -13.64
CA TRP A 62 -10.75 -13.63 -14.08
C TRP A 62 -11.71 -14.63 -13.43
N GLY A 63 -12.07 -14.40 -12.16
CA GLY A 63 -13.01 -15.26 -11.42
C GLY A 63 -14.50 -14.99 -11.69
N ALA A 64 -14.83 -14.02 -12.54
CA ALA A 64 -16.20 -13.65 -12.92
C ALA A 64 -16.62 -14.16 -14.32
N GLY A 65 -15.73 -14.87 -15.01
CA GLY A 65 -15.98 -15.52 -16.31
C GLY A 65 -16.34 -16.99 -16.18
#